data_AF-A0A1I1GZQ2-F1
#
_entry.id   AF-A0A1I1GZQ2-F1
#
_cell.length_a   1.000
_cell.length_b   1.000
_cell.length_c   1.000
_cell.angle_alpha   90.00
_cell.angle_beta   90.00
_cell.angle_gamma   90.00
#
_symmetry.space_group_name_H-M   'P 1'
#
loop_
_entity.id
_entity.type
_entity.pdbx_description
1 polymer ?
#
loop_
_entity_poly.entity_id
_entity_poly.type
_entity_poly.pdbx_seq_one_letter_code
_entity_poly.pdbx_strand_id
1 'polypeptide(L)'
;MSMNKFFAALITLLACGASAQAQVIVNPDGTHSVAMGNIVVNSDGTHSVRTGDVIVNPNGTHSVISGNVLVTPDGRHVPFFDTSQKEADHKAAARDDNRYRYGAMTQRALWLKRMDALKKQRREECKLRKARNKELRDVFHRAVR
;
A
#
# COMPACT_ATOMS: atom_id res chain seq x y z
N MET A 1 -23.95 47.78 25.51
CA MET A 1 -24.14 46.30 25.50
C MET A 1 -24.27 45.79 24.06
N SER A 2 -23.19 45.70 23.28
CA SER A 2 -23.33 45.32 21.86
C SER A 2 -22.16 44.50 21.30
N MET A 3 -20.91 44.82 21.66
CA MET A 3 -19.74 44.23 21.01
C MET A 3 -19.57 42.71 21.23
N ASN A 4 -19.86 42.21 22.44
CA ASN A 4 -19.69 40.78 22.76
C ASN A 4 -20.66 39.86 22.00
N LYS A 5 -21.83 40.37 21.58
CA LYS A 5 -22.82 39.59 20.83
C LYS A 5 -22.39 39.42 19.37
N PHE A 6 -21.76 40.45 18.78
CA PHE A 6 -21.20 40.38 17.44
C PHE A 6 -19.99 39.44 17.35
N PHE A 7 -19.11 39.47 18.35
CA PHE A 7 -17.97 38.55 18.40
C PHE A 7 -18.41 37.09 18.60
N ALA A 8 -19.40 36.83 19.45
CA ALA A 8 -19.96 35.48 19.63
C ALA A 8 -20.64 34.96 18.35
N ALA A 9 -21.37 35.81 17.63
CA ALA A 9 -22.00 35.45 16.35
C ALA A 9 -20.96 35.16 15.26
N LEU A 10 -19.87 35.93 15.18
CA LEU A 10 -18.80 35.73 14.22
C LEU A 10 -18.04 34.42 14.48
N ILE A 11 -17.75 34.07 15.74
CA ILE A 11 -17.11 32.81 16.12
C ILE A 11 -18.03 31.61 15.84
N THR A 12 -19.34 31.76 16.08
CA THR A 12 -20.33 30.70 15.78
C THR A 12 -20.48 30.46 14.28
N LEU A 13 -20.46 31.52 13.46
CA LEU A 13 -20.51 31.40 12.00
C LEU A 13 -19.22 30.80 11.43
N LEU A 14 -18.05 31.15 11.97
CA LEU A 14 -16.75 30.60 11.58
C LEU A 14 -16.59 29.13 12.00
N ALA A 15 -17.23 28.72 13.11
CA ALA A 15 -17.28 27.33 13.54
C ALA A 15 -18.28 26.47 12.72
N CYS A 16 -19.23 27.10 12.02
CA CYS A 16 -20.21 26.44 11.16
C CYS A 16 -19.69 26.20 9.73
N GLY A 17 -18.41 25.85 9.60
CA GLY A 17 -17.81 25.40 8.34
C GLY A 17 -18.00 23.90 8.14
N ALA A 18 -19.23 23.40 8.12
CA ALA A 18 -19.48 22.01 7.72
C ALA A 18 -19.33 21.91 6.19
N SER A 19 -18.12 21.59 5.73
CA SER A 19 -17.89 21.27 4.32
C SER A 19 -18.58 19.95 4.00
N ALA A 20 -19.76 20.01 3.39
CA ALA A 20 -20.35 18.84 2.75
C ALA A 20 -19.45 18.45 1.57
N GLN A 21 -18.65 17.40 1.74
CA GLN A 21 -17.91 16.80 0.63
C GLN A 21 -18.92 16.12 -0.29
N ALA A 22 -19.28 16.79 -1.38
CA ALA A 22 -20.05 16.23 -2.46
C ALA A 22 -19.10 15.68 -3.53
N GLN A 23 -19.31 14.43 -3.94
CA GLN A 23 -18.57 13.80 -5.02
C GLN A 23 -19.49 13.62 -6.22
N VAL A 24 -19.03 14.05 -7.40
CA VAL A 24 -19.72 13.77 -8.67
C VAL A 24 -19.28 12.40 -9.17
N ILE A 25 -20.25 11.56 -9.48
CA ILE A 25 -20.08 10.23 -10.08
C ILE A 25 -20.51 10.35 -11.54
N VAL A 26 -19.66 9.91 -12.46
CA VAL A 26 -19.98 9.83 -13.89
C VAL A 26 -20.39 8.39 -14.21
N ASN A 27 -21.61 8.22 -14.69
CA ASN A 27 -22.17 6.91 -15.01
C ASN A 27 -21.72 6.46 -16.42
N PRO A 28 -21.68 5.13 -16.69
CA PRO A 28 -21.26 4.61 -17.99
C PRO A 28 -22.11 5.08 -19.18
N ASP A 29 -23.36 5.48 -18.94
CA ASP A 29 -24.27 6.04 -19.93
C ASP A 29 -24.07 7.54 -20.17
N GLY A 30 -23.09 8.16 -19.51
CA GLY A 30 -22.78 9.58 -19.59
C GLY A 30 -23.61 10.48 -18.67
N THR A 31 -24.52 9.92 -17.86
CA THR A 31 -25.25 10.69 -16.85
C THR A 31 -24.39 10.95 -15.62
N HIS A 32 -24.83 11.87 -14.76
CA HIS A 32 -24.13 12.24 -13.53
C HIS A 32 -24.98 11.98 -12.29
N SER A 33 -24.35 11.48 -11.24
CA SER A 33 -24.95 11.32 -9.92
C SER A 33 -24.10 12.08 -8.88
N VAL A 34 -24.72 12.49 -7.78
CA VAL A 34 -24.04 13.24 -6.72
C VAL A 34 -24.11 12.46 -5.42
N ALA A 35 -22.96 12.05 -4.89
CA ALA A 35 -22.85 11.45 -3.57
C ALA A 35 -22.57 12.54 -2.53
N MET A 36 -23.40 12.60 -1.50
CA MET A 36 -23.23 13.52 -0.37
C MET A 36 -23.37 12.72 0.92
N GLY A 37 -22.23 12.44 1.56
CA GLY A 37 -22.18 11.53 2.71
C GLY A 37 -22.63 10.12 2.33
N ASN A 38 -23.68 9.63 2.98
CA ASN A 38 -24.25 8.30 2.73
C ASN A 38 -25.41 8.30 1.72
N ILE A 39 -25.77 9.46 1.16
CA ILE A 39 -26.86 9.60 0.18
C ILE A 39 -26.24 9.74 -1.21
N VAL A 40 -26.80 9.02 -2.17
CA VAL A 40 -26.48 9.18 -3.59
C VAL A 40 -27.73 9.67 -4.29
N VAL A 41 -27.65 10.84 -4.91
CA VAL A 41 -28.70 11.40 -5.77
C VAL A 41 -28.42 10.96 -7.20
N ASN A 42 -29.34 10.21 -7.78
CA ASN A 42 -29.25 9.67 -9.12
C ASN A 42 -29.54 10.75 -10.17
N SER A 43 -29.18 10.47 -11.42
CA SER A 43 -29.37 11.40 -12.54
C SER A 43 -30.84 11.72 -12.84
N ASP A 44 -31.76 10.84 -12.46
CA ASP A 44 -33.21 11.02 -12.57
C ASP A 44 -33.85 11.75 -11.36
N GLY A 45 -33.03 12.21 -10.41
CA GLY A 45 -33.47 12.91 -9.20
C GLY A 45 -33.95 12.00 -8.06
N THR A 46 -33.98 10.67 -8.28
CA THR A 46 -34.19 9.73 -7.19
C THR A 46 -32.96 9.64 -6.29
N HIS A 47 -33.10 9.06 -5.10
CA HIS A 47 -31.97 8.90 -4.18
C HIS A 47 -31.86 7.49 -3.61
N SER A 48 -30.63 7.05 -3.45
CA SER A 48 -30.26 5.82 -2.75
C SER A 48 -29.56 6.16 -1.44
N VAL A 49 -29.70 5.31 -0.43
CA VAL A 49 -29.06 5.52 0.89
C VAL A 49 -28.18 4.33 1.21
N ARG A 50 -26.90 4.58 1.48
CA ARG A 50 -25.95 3.58 1.99
C ARG A 50 -26.02 3.54 3.52
N THR A 51 -26.13 2.34 4.07
CA THR A 51 -26.01 2.06 5.51
C THR A 51 -25.08 0.87 5.69
N GLY A 52 -23.82 1.15 6.07
CA GLY A 52 -22.77 0.13 6.09
C GLY A 52 -22.54 -0.47 4.71
N ASP A 53 -22.72 -1.79 4.61
CA ASP A 53 -22.57 -2.57 3.37
C ASP A 53 -23.87 -2.71 2.57
N VAL A 54 -24.98 -2.12 3.04
CA VAL A 54 -26.26 -2.18 2.34
C VAL A 54 -26.56 -0.85 1.66
N ILE A 55 -27.02 -0.92 0.42
CA ILE A 55 -27.55 0.21 -0.33
C ILE A 55 -29.05 0.01 -0.50
N VAL A 56 -29.85 0.94 0.02
CA VAL A 56 -31.29 1.00 -0.22
C VAL A 56 -31.53 1.78 -1.50
N ASN A 57 -32.12 1.13 -2.49
CA ASN A 57 -32.42 1.71 -3.80
C ASN A 57 -33.72 2.55 -3.74
N PRO A 58 -33.96 3.43 -4.71
CA PRO A 58 -35.13 4.32 -4.68
C PRO A 58 -36.48 3.59 -4.69
N ASN A 59 -36.52 2.40 -5.28
CA ASN A 59 -37.70 1.53 -5.32
C ASN A 59 -37.88 0.67 -4.06
N GLY A 60 -37.07 0.89 -3.01
CA GLY A 60 -37.12 0.13 -1.75
C GLY A 60 -36.42 -1.24 -1.79
N THR A 61 -35.85 -1.64 -2.93
CA THR A 61 -35.01 -2.85 -2.99
C THR A 61 -33.64 -2.61 -2.36
N HIS A 62 -32.92 -3.69 -2.05
CA HIS A 62 -31.63 -3.62 -1.38
C HIS A 62 -30.54 -4.24 -2.26
N SER A 63 -29.39 -3.57 -2.33
CA SER A 63 -28.15 -4.09 -2.88
C SER A 63 -27.14 -4.28 -1.75
N VAL A 64 -26.27 -5.28 -1.84
CA VAL A 64 -25.29 -5.61 -0.78
C VAL A 64 -23.87 -5.53 -1.32
N ILE A 65 -23.00 -4.83 -0.63
CA ILE A 65 -21.57 -4.75 -0.90
C ILE A 65 -20.88 -5.92 -0.19
N SER A 66 -20.13 -6.73 -0.94
CA SER A 66 -19.32 -7.83 -0.42
C SER A 66 -17.91 -7.74 -1.00
N GLY A 67 -17.01 -7.08 -0.25
CA GLY A 67 -15.68 -6.74 -0.73
C GLY A 67 -15.75 -5.74 -1.89
N ASN A 68 -15.19 -6.10 -3.05
CA ASN A 68 -15.15 -5.25 -4.25
C ASN A 68 -16.31 -5.55 -5.23
N VAL A 69 -17.37 -6.19 -4.74
CA VAL A 69 -18.53 -6.59 -5.54
C VAL A 69 -19.79 -6.03 -4.90
N LEU A 70 -20.64 -5.41 -5.72
CA LEU A 70 -22.00 -5.06 -5.37
C LEU A 70 -22.92 -6.15 -5.94
N VAL A 71 -23.74 -6.74 -5.08
CA VAL A 71 -24.81 -7.67 -5.44
C VAL A 71 -26.10 -6.87 -5.54
N THR A 72 -26.67 -6.83 -6.74
CA THR A 72 -27.92 -6.12 -7.02
C THR A 72 -29.15 -6.91 -6.54
N PRO A 73 -30.34 -6.29 -6.47
CA PRO A 73 -31.54 -6.96 -5.99
C PRO A 73 -31.98 -8.17 -6.82
N ASP A 74 -31.64 -8.17 -8.12
CA ASP A 74 -31.84 -9.28 -9.06
C ASP A 74 -30.75 -10.36 -8.97
N GLY A 75 -29.79 -10.23 -8.03
CA GLY A 75 -28.72 -11.20 -7.78
C GLY A 75 -27.53 -11.07 -8.73
N ARG A 76 -27.43 -10.01 -9.52
CA ARG A 76 -26.29 -9.77 -10.41
C ARG A 76 -25.11 -9.24 -9.60
N HIS A 77 -23.92 -9.74 -9.91
CA HIS A 77 -22.67 -9.28 -9.32
C HIS A 77 -22.05 -8.23 -10.23
N VAL A 78 -21.87 -7.00 -9.72
CA VAL A 78 -21.20 -5.91 -10.44
C VAL A 78 -19.96 -5.44 -9.68
N PRO A 79 -18.87 -5.06 -10.37
CA PRO A 79 -17.71 -4.49 -9.71
C PRO A 79 -18.09 -3.23 -8.92
N PHE A 80 -17.64 -3.13 -7.68
CA PHE A 80 -17.84 -1.98 -6.82
C PHE A 80 -16.49 -1.40 -6.40
N PHE A 81 -16.27 -0.12 -6.73
CA PHE A 81 -15.03 0.58 -6.42
C PHE A 81 -15.32 1.69 -5.42
N ASP A 82 -14.99 1.44 -4.15
CA ASP A 82 -15.02 2.48 -3.12
C ASP A 82 -13.76 3.35 -3.27
N THR A 83 -13.91 4.67 -3.31
CA THR A 83 -12.77 5.60 -3.35
C THR A 83 -11.93 5.53 -2.08
N SER A 84 -12.49 5.01 -0.98
CA SER A 84 -11.79 4.72 0.27
C SER A 84 -10.71 3.62 0.11
N GLN A 85 -10.88 2.71 -0.85
CA GLN A 85 -9.94 1.61 -1.09
C GLN A 85 -8.60 2.09 -1.65
N LYS A 86 -8.60 3.17 -2.46
CA LYS A 86 -7.37 3.73 -3.08
C LYS A 86 -6.33 4.16 -2.03
N GLU A 87 -6.77 4.57 -0.85
CA GLU A 87 -5.87 4.96 0.23
C GLU A 87 -5.21 3.75 0.91
N ALA A 88 -5.88 2.60 0.95
CA ALA A 88 -5.32 1.35 1.45
C ALA A 88 -4.28 0.77 0.47
N ASP A 89 -4.57 0.81 -0.83
CA ASP A 89 -3.69 0.28 -1.88
C ASP A 89 -2.38 1.09 -1.98
N HIS A 90 -2.45 2.42 -1.88
CA HIS A 90 -1.27 3.28 -1.83
C HIS A 90 -0.38 2.99 -0.61
N LYS A 91 -0.97 2.65 0.54
CA LYS A 91 -0.23 2.27 1.77
C LYS A 91 0.37 0.86 1.67
N ALA A 92 -0.27 -0.05 0.94
CA ALA A 92 0.26 -1.39 0.67
C ALA A 92 1.47 -1.35 -0.27
N ALA A 93 1.40 -0.59 -1.36
CA ALA A 93 2.51 -0.42 -2.30
C ALA A 93 3.78 0.16 -1.62
N ALA A 94 3.61 1.17 -0.75
CA ALA A 94 4.72 1.75 0.00
C ALA A 94 5.38 0.76 1.00
N ARG A 95 4.62 -0.22 1.51
CA ARG A 95 5.15 -1.25 2.42
C ARG A 95 5.96 -2.32 1.70
N ASP A 96 5.56 -2.70 0.48
CA ASP A 96 6.27 -3.73 -0.29
C ASP A 96 7.61 -3.21 -0.84
N ASP A 97 7.66 -1.96 -1.31
CA ASP A 97 8.90 -1.31 -1.72
C ASP A 97 9.93 -1.28 -0.58
N ASN A 98 9.48 -0.97 0.64
CA ASN A 98 10.35 -0.92 1.80
C ASN A 98 10.86 -2.33 2.18
N ARG A 99 10.00 -3.35 2.13
CA ARG A 99 10.34 -4.74 2.45
C ARG A 99 11.37 -5.30 1.45
N TYR A 100 11.22 -5.00 0.16
CA TYR A 100 12.18 -5.39 -0.87
C TYR A 100 13.54 -4.71 -0.67
N ARG A 101 13.57 -3.42 -0.33
CA ARG A 101 14.80 -2.66 -0.09
C ARG A 101 15.59 -3.18 1.11
N TYR A 102 14.92 -3.48 2.23
CA TYR A 102 15.59 -4.05 3.41
C TYR A 102 16.07 -5.49 3.15
N GLY A 103 15.25 -6.32 2.48
CA GLY A 103 15.61 -7.70 2.11
C GLY A 103 16.83 -7.77 1.18
N ALA A 104 16.89 -6.90 0.17
CA ALA A 104 18.01 -6.80 -0.76
C ALA A 104 19.31 -6.32 -0.07
N MET A 105 19.19 -5.38 0.87
CA MET A 105 20.34 -4.89 1.64
C MET A 105 20.94 -5.99 2.53
N THR A 106 20.10 -6.83 3.15
CA THR A 106 20.55 -8.00 3.92
C THR A 106 21.26 -9.05 3.06
N GLN A 107 20.77 -9.33 1.85
CA GLN A 107 21.40 -10.31 0.94
C GLN A 107 22.78 -9.84 0.45
N ARG A 108 22.92 -8.56 0.11
CA ARG A 108 24.21 -7.98 -0.31
C ARG A 108 25.24 -8.00 0.81
N ALA A 109 24.85 -7.69 2.04
CA ALA A 109 25.73 -7.77 3.21
C ALA A 109 26.21 -9.21 3.49
N LEU A 110 25.33 -10.20 3.37
CA LEU A 110 25.67 -11.62 3.49
C LEU A 110 26.63 -12.07 2.38
N TRP A 111 26.38 -11.66 1.14
CA TRP A 111 27.25 -11.97 0.00
C TRP A 111 28.66 -11.40 0.19
N LEU A 112 28.79 -10.15 0.64
CA LEU A 112 30.09 -9.52 0.93
C LEU A 112 30.86 -10.27 2.01
N LYS A 113 30.21 -10.61 3.14
CA LYS A 113 30.83 -11.41 4.20
C LYS A 113 31.33 -12.77 3.68
N ARG A 114 30.54 -13.42 2.82
CA ARG A 114 30.93 -14.70 2.19
C ARG A 114 32.13 -14.52 1.24
N MET A 115 32.16 -13.45 0.46
CA MET A 115 33.28 -13.15 -0.43
C MET A 115 34.58 -12.87 0.34
N ASP A 116 34.51 -12.15 1.45
CA ASP A 116 35.70 -11.88 2.28
C ASP A 116 36.20 -13.15 2.98
N ALA A 117 35.30 -14.02 3.44
CA ALA A 117 35.66 -15.34 3.96
C ALA A 117 36.37 -16.21 2.91
N LEU A 118 35.86 -16.26 1.68
CA LEU A 118 36.49 -16.98 0.56
C LEU A 118 37.83 -16.40 0.15
N LYS A 119 37.97 -15.06 0.15
CA LYS A 119 39.27 -14.40 -0.07
C LYS A 119 40.28 -14.77 1.02
N LYS A 120 39.84 -14.85 2.28
CA LYS A 120 40.70 -15.25 3.41
C LYS A 120 41.13 -16.71 3.28
N GLN A 121 40.23 -17.62 2.94
CA GLN A 121 40.55 -19.04 2.70
C GLN A 121 41.60 -19.21 1.60
N ARG A 122 41.41 -18.57 0.43
CA ARG A 122 42.38 -18.65 -0.67
C ARG A 122 43.78 -18.14 -0.29
N ARG A 123 43.87 -17.12 0.57
CA ARG A 123 45.16 -16.62 1.08
C ARG A 123 45.85 -17.67 1.93
N GLU A 124 45.13 -18.32 2.84
CA GLU A 124 45.67 -19.39 3.69
C GLU A 124 46.08 -20.62 2.87
N GLU A 125 45.26 -21.06 1.92
CA GLU A 125 45.61 -22.15 1.00
C GLU A 125 46.87 -21.84 0.18
N CYS A 126 47.03 -20.58 -0.28
CA CYS A 126 48.22 -20.17 -1.01
C CYS A 126 49.47 -20.20 -0.12
N LYS A 127 49.37 -19.81 1.15
CA LYS A 127 50.47 -19.91 2.13
C LYS A 127 50.85 -21.37 2.38
N LEU A 128 49.87 -22.22 2.67
CA LEU A 128 50.06 -23.66 2.87
C LEU A 128 50.70 -24.32 1.65
N ARG A 129 50.24 -23.99 0.44
CA ARG A 129 50.82 -24.51 -0.80
C ARG A 129 52.28 -24.08 -0.97
N LYS A 130 52.61 -22.83 -0.66
CA LYS A 130 54.00 -22.33 -0.72
C LYS A 130 54.89 -23.01 0.34
N ALA A 131 54.40 -23.19 1.55
CA ALA A 131 55.11 -23.88 2.63
C ALA A 131 55.40 -25.35 2.26
N ARG A 132 54.38 -26.09 1.81
CA ARG A 132 54.51 -27.47 1.34
C ARG A 132 55.50 -27.60 0.18
N ASN A 133 55.46 -26.68 -0.79
CA ASN A 133 56.40 -26.70 -1.92
C ASN A 133 57.83 -26.34 -1.51
N LYS A 134 58.01 -25.55 -0.45
CA LYS A 134 59.34 -25.31 0.13
C LYS A 134 59.86 -26.58 0.81
N GLU A 135 59.03 -27.23 1.63
CA GLU A 135 59.38 -28.46 2.32
C GLU A 135 59.77 -29.58 1.34
N LEU A 136 58.99 -29.78 0.27
CA LEU A 136 59.30 -30.76 -0.77
C LEU A 136 60.66 -30.50 -1.44
N ARG A 137 61.02 -29.22 -1.67
CA ARG A 137 62.34 -28.86 -2.20
C ARG A 137 63.45 -29.14 -1.20
N ASP A 138 63.25 -28.82 0.07
CA ASP A 138 64.24 -29.08 1.13
C ASP A 138 64.48 -30.59 1.35
N VAL A 139 63.44 -31.42 1.19
CA VAL A 139 63.56 -32.89 1.22
C VAL A 139 64.34 -33.39 0.00
N PHE A 140 63.99 -32.90 -1.20
CA PHE A 140 64.70 -33.27 -2.43
C PHE A 140 66.20 -32.93 -2.36
N HIS A 141 66.54 -31.72 -1.90
CA HIS A 141 67.94 -31.31 -1.74
C HIS A 141 68.71 -32.12 -0.68
N ARG A 142 68.03 -32.64 0.36
CA ARG A 142 68.64 -33.53 1.35
C ARG A 142 68.90 -34.93 0.82
N ALA A 143 68.05 -35.45 -0.06
CA ALA A 143 68.18 -36.79 -0.62
C ALA A 143 69.25 -36.92 -1.71
N VAL A 144 69.72 -35.80 -2.27
CA VAL A 144 70.70 -35.74 -3.38
C VAL A 144 72.13 -35.51 -2.89
N ARG A 145 72.36 -35.41 -1.57
CA ARG A 145 73.68 -35.32 -0.94
C ARG A 145 74.04 -36.64 -0.27
#